data_AF-A0A0L6JW69-F1
#
_entry.id   AF-A0A0L6JW69-F1
#
_cell.length_a   1.000
_cell.length_b   1.000
_cell.length_c   1.000
_cell.angle_alpha   90.00
_cell.angle_beta   90.00
_cell.angle_gamma   90.00
#
_symmetry.space_group_name_H-M   'P 1'
#
loop_
_entity.id
_entity.type
_entity.pdbx_description
1 polymer ?
#
loop_
_entity_poly.entity_id
_entity_poly.type
_entity_poly.pdbx_seq_one_letter_code
_entity_poly.pdbx_strand_id
1 'polypeptide(L)'
;MGGNERLFNSSISDMKRGYSDEVDEYVCLICGESVQKGVIYPKDNVLYEAEKYMKLHIESTHGSIFEYLTDMDKSLSGLSHHQSKLLKLFYQDMSDEEIKNEMGIGSSSTIRNHRFVLREKERQAKIFLVLMDLLREGSNKNYKNVKRRISDVACSKRSEVTREEKDKIIERYFPEGVYGPLKAIDMREKNRIVVLEQLVNRFEQDKLYSEKEVNEILKEAFPDFVTLRRYLIEYGFMDRKQNGSQYWVRKYDHGTEGLNLERKKELKNQYKEIKTEAGIYQIRNVENGKVFLVVTPNLKTINGRQIELNTGVYRNKLLQEDWNKYGKDAFVFEVLEVLEQPEEGYFDMKDELKKLENKWLEKLQPYGDKGYHKN
;
A
#
# COMPACT_ATOMS: atom_id res chain seq x y z
N MET A 1 -11.20 29.75 -0.69
CA MET A 1 -11.58 28.63 -1.60
C MET A 1 -11.49 29.18 -3.02
N GLY A 2 -10.69 28.62 -3.96
CA GLY A 2 -10.90 29.00 -5.36
C GLY A 2 -9.76 28.95 -6.38
N GLY A 3 -8.47 28.87 -5.99
CA GLY A 3 -7.38 28.76 -6.99
C GLY A 3 -7.29 27.36 -7.61
N ASN A 4 -7.12 26.36 -6.74
CA ASN A 4 -6.92 24.96 -7.18
C ASN A 4 -8.13 24.37 -7.92
N GLU A 5 -9.37 24.68 -7.51
CA GLU A 5 -10.58 24.19 -8.20
C GLU A 5 -10.69 24.68 -9.64
N ARG A 6 -10.30 25.92 -9.93
CA ARG A 6 -10.31 26.47 -11.30
C ARG A 6 -9.30 25.77 -12.19
N LEU A 7 -8.10 25.56 -11.66
CA LEU A 7 -7.03 24.83 -12.34
C LEU A 7 -7.48 23.40 -12.71
N PHE A 8 -8.11 22.65 -11.80
CA PHE A 8 -8.52 21.26 -12.03
C PHE A 8 -9.73 21.09 -12.95
N ASN A 9 -10.58 22.11 -13.07
CA ASN A 9 -11.74 22.09 -13.96
C ASN A 9 -11.42 22.59 -15.39
N SER A 10 -10.21 23.11 -15.59
CA SER A 10 -9.76 23.64 -16.88
C SER A 10 -9.23 22.55 -17.81
N SER A 11 -9.17 22.86 -19.11
CA SER A 11 -8.59 21.94 -20.09
C SER A 11 -7.08 21.77 -19.88
N ILE A 12 -6.51 20.67 -20.35
CA ILE A 12 -5.05 20.42 -20.27
C ILE A 12 -4.27 21.54 -20.99
N SER A 13 -4.80 22.08 -22.08
CA SER A 13 -4.19 23.22 -22.79
C SER A 13 -4.18 24.50 -21.96
N ASP A 14 -5.23 24.76 -21.20
CA ASP A 14 -5.33 25.95 -20.35
C ASP A 14 -4.43 25.81 -19.12
N MET A 15 -4.40 24.63 -18.51
CA MET A 15 -3.48 24.32 -17.41
C MET A 15 -2.02 24.55 -17.82
N LYS A 16 -1.62 24.16 -19.04
CA LYS A 16 -0.25 24.39 -19.56
C LYS A 16 0.07 25.87 -19.76
N ARG A 17 -0.91 26.66 -20.18
CA ARG A 17 -0.76 28.12 -20.38
C ARG A 17 -0.86 28.90 -19.06
N GLY A 18 -1.57 28.35 -18.07
CA GLY A 18 -1.79 28.94 -16.75
C GLY A 18 -2.97 29.90 -16.65
N TYR A 19 -3.74 30.10 -17.73
CA TYR A 19 -4.92 30.96 -17.78
C TYR A 19 -6.03 30.31 -18.62
N SER A 20 -7.30 30.59 -18.30
CA SER A 20 -8.43 30.29 -19.18
C SER A 20 -8.68 31.42 -20.18
N ASP A 21 -9.13 31.03 -21.36
CA ASP A 21 -9.44 31.90 -22.48
C ASP A 21 -10.96 32.02 -22.60
N GLU A 22 -11.54 32.96 -21.86
CA GLU A 22 -12.99 33.23 -21.88
C GLU A 22 -13.35 34.17 -23.02
N VAL A 23 -14.64 34.38 -23.29
CA VAL A 23 -15.07 35.19 -24.46
C VAL A 23 -14.48 36.60 -24.42
N ASP A 24 -14.55 37.29 -23.29
CA ASP A 24 -14.20 38.71 -23.15
C ASP A 24 -12.96 38.97 -22.29
N GLU A 25 -12.40 37.95 -21.63
CA GLU A 25 -11.26 38.11 -20.72
C GLU A 25 -10.36 36.87 -20.69
N TYR A 26 -9.13 37.06 -20.23
CA TYR A 26 -8.24 35.99 -19.80
C TYR A 26 -8.26 35.92 -18.29
N VAL A 27 -8.39 34.73 -17.71
CA VAL A 27 -8.42 34.54 -16.25
C VAL A 27 -7.26 33.66 -15.80
N CYS A 28 -6.42 34.15 -14.90
CA CYS A 28 -5.33 33.37 -14.31
C CYS A 28 -5.90 32.20 -13.49
N LEU A 29 -5.44 30.98 -13.78
CA LEU A 29 -5.91 29.77 -13.09
C LEU A 29 -5.30 29.61 -11.68
N ILE A 30 -4.29 30.40 -11.34
CA ILE A 30 -3.56 30.32 -10.06
C ILE A 30 -4.18 31.28 -9.04
N CYS A 31 -4.21 32.58 -9.36
CA CYS A 31 -4.69 33.62 -8.45
C CYS A 31 -6.09 34.13 -8.76
N GLY A 32 -6.62 33.84 -9.95
CA GLY A 32 -7.94 34.30 -10.38
C GLY A 32 -7.99 35.73 -10.92
N GLU A 33 -6.86 36.40 -11.11
CA GLU A 33 -6.79 37.71 -11.75
C GLU A 33 -7.29 37.64 -13.20
N SER A 34 -8.12 38.59 -13.61
CA SER A 34 -8.65 38.65 -14.97
C SER A 34 -8.19 39.88 -15.74
N VAL A 35 -8.01 39.69 -17.05
CA VAL A 35 -7.48 40.68 -17.98
C VAL A 35 -8.43 40.75 -19.17
N GLN A 36 -9.16 41.85 -19.30
CA GLN A 36 -10.11 42.07 -20.40
C GLN A 36 -9.41 42.13 -21.76
N LYS A 37 -10.01 41.46 -22.75
CA LYS A 37 -9.59 41.49 -24.15
C LYS A 37 -9.89 42.85 -24.78
N GLY A 38 -9.09 43.23 -25.76
CA GLY A 38 -9.21 44.53 -26.44
C GLY A 38 -8.68 45.73 -25.64
N VAL A 39 -8.24 45.51 -24.39
CA VAL A 39 -7.56 46.52 -23.57
C VAL A 39 -6.05 46.32 -23.67
N ILE A 40 -5.31 47.43 -23.69
CA ILE A 40 -3.85 47.45 -23.68
C ILE A 40 -3.38 47.77 -22.26
N TYR A 41 -2.51 46.92 -21.72
CA TYR A 41 -2.04 46.99 -20.34
C TYR A 41 -0.60 47.49 -20.29
N PRO A 42 -0.31 48.58 -19.55
CA PRO A 42 1.06 49.06 -19.35
C PRO A 42 1.79 48.22 -18.29
N LYS A 43 3.02 47.80 -18.60
CA LYS A 43 3.98 47.21 -17.63
C LYS A 43 5.39 47.64 -18.00
N ASP A 44 6.17 48.13 -17.03
CA ASP A 44 7.57 48.55 -17.22
C ASP A 44 7.78 49.51 -18.41
N ASN A 45 6.88 50.52 -18.56
CA ASN A 45 6.84 51.48 -19.67
C ASN A 45 6.61 50.87 -21.07
N VAL A 46 6.21 49.61 -21.15
CA VAL A 46 5.81 48.95 -22.39
C VAL A 46 4.31 48.64 -22.35
N LEU A 47 3.65 48.83 -23.48
CA LEU A 47 2.24 48.53 -23.65
C LEU A 47 2.08 47.12 -24.22
N TYR A 48 1.31 46.28 -23.52
CA TYR A 48 1.08 44.89 -23.91
C TYR A 48 -0.39 44.63 -24.20
N GLU A 49 -0.65 43.80 -25.21
CA GLU A 49 -1.98 43.23 -25.41
C GLU A 49 -2.36 42.29 -24.25
N ALA A 50 -3.65 42.17 -23.98
CA ALA A 50 -4.22 41.38 -22.88
C ALA A 50 -3.59 39.98 -22.71
N GLU A 51 -3.45 39.22 -23.80
CA GLU A 51 -2.87 37.86 -23.73
C GLU A 51 -1.40 37.88 -23.30
N LYS A 52 -0.60 38.81 -23.87
CA LYS A 52 0.82 38.94 -23.54
C LYS A 52 1.00 39.44 -22.11
N TYR A 53 0.15 40.37 -21.67
CA TYR A 53 0.12 40.84 -20.30
C TYR A 53 -0.18 39.70 -19.31
N MET A 54 -1.16 38.83 -19.61
CA MET A 54 -1.46 37.66 -18.78
C MET A 54 -0.27 36.69 -18.66
N LYS A 55 0.43 36.40 -19.77
CA LYS A 55 1.65 35.57 -19.73
C LYS A 55 2.73 36.19 -18.84
N LEU A 56 2.94 37.51 -18.95
CA LEU A 56 3.89 38.23 -18.09
C LEU A 56 3.45 38.27 -16.63
N HIS A 57 2.15 38.38 -16.35
CA HIS A 57 1.61 38.29 -15.00
C HIS A 57 1.98 36.94 -14.38
N ILE A 58 1.74 35.84 -15.09
CA ILE A 58 2.09 34.48 -14.66
C ILE A 58 3.59 34.38 -14.39
N GLU A 59 4.44 34.74 -15.36
CA GLU A 59 5.90 34.65 -15.23
C GLU A 59 6.43 35.46 -14.05
N SER A 60 5.89 36.65 -13.80
CA SER A 60 6.37 37.53 -12.72
C SER A 60 5.79 37.23 -11.34
N THR A 61 4.55 36.74 -11.27
CA THR A 61 3.82 36.56 -9.99
C THR A 61 3.87 35.12 -9.51
N HIS A 62 3.90 34.16 -10.43
CA HIS A 62 3.80 32.73 -10.14
C HIS A 62 5.03 31.95 -10.61
N GLY A 63 6.00 32.61 -11.24
CA GLY A 63 7.14 31.95 -11.87
C GLY A 63 6.68 31.15 -13.09
N SER A 64 7.24 29.96 -13.29
CA SER A 64 6.76 29.08 -14.34
C SER A 64 5.57 28.23 -13.88
N ILE A 65 4.66 27.94 -14.81
CA ILE A 65 3.58 26.97 -14.57
C ILE A 65 4.13 25.60 -14.17
N PHE A 66 5.29 25.23 -14.70
CA PHE A 66 5.96 23.99 -14.34
C PHE A 66 6.39 23.98 -12.86
N GLU A 67 7.03 25.04 -12.38
CA GLU A 67 7.42 25.17 -10.96
C GLU A 67 6.18 25.18 -10.07
N TYR A 68 5.16 25.97 -10.44
CA TYR A 68 3.90 26.00 -9.71
C TYR A 68 3.28 24.61 -9.54
N LEU A 69 3.15 23.84 -10.63
CA LEU A 69 2.58 22.48 -10.61
C LEU A 69 3.44 21.48 -9.83
N THR A 70 4.77 21.63 -9.86
CA THR A 70 5.69 20.72 -9.16
C THR A 70 5.79 20.99 -7.66
N ASP A 71 5.52 22.22 -7.22
CA ASP A 71 5.50 22.62 -5.81
C ASP A 71 4.13 22.47 -5.14
N MET A 72 3.09 22.07 -5.89
CA MET A 72 1.79 21.73 -5.30
C MET A 72 1.91 20.57 -4.29
N ASP A 73 1.09 20.66 -3.25
CA ASP A 73 0.98 19.62 -2.22
C ASP A 73 0.79 18.23 -2.82
N LYS A 74 1.40 17.24 -2.17
CA LYS A 74 1.34 15.83 -2.60
C LYS A 74 -0.09 15.30 -2.73
N SER A 75 -1.05 15.82 -1.95
CA SER A 75 -2.47 15.47 -2.05
C SER A 75 -3.10 15.91 -3.37
N LEU A 76 -2.55 16.95 -4.00
CA LEU A 76 -3.04 17.55 -5.24
C LEU A 76 -2.25 17.06 -6.46
N SER A 77 -0.91 17.03 -6.37
CA SER A 77 -0.03 16.63 -7.49
C SER A 77 0.19 15.12 -7.58
N GLY A 78 0.04 14.40 -6.47
CA GLY A 78 0.41 12.98 -6.38
C GLY A 78 1.92 12.71 -6.41
N LEU A 79 2.76 13.76 -6.40
CA LEU A 79 4.22 13.69 -6.46
C LEU A 79 4.83 13.70 -5.05
N SER A 80 5.84 12.85 -4.81
CA SER A 80 6.68 13.01 -3.61
C SER A 80 7.66 14.17 -3.79
N HIS A 81 8.15 14.74 -2.68
CA HIS A 81 9.17 15.81 -2.74
C HIS A 81 10.39 15.42 -3.60
N HIS A 82 10.85 14.17 -3.47
CA HIS A 82 11.92 13.63 -4.30
C HIS A 82 11.56 13.58 -5.80
N GLN A 83 10.32 13.23 -6.15
CA GLN A 83 9.85 13.23 -7.55
C GLN A 83 9.72 14.65 -8.11
N SER A 84 9.23 15.61 -7.32
CA SER A 84 9.19 17.02 -7.70
C SER A 84 10.59 17.58 -7.96
N LYS A 85 11.56 17.31 -7.08
CA LYS A 85 12.96 17.72 -7.30
C LYS A 85 13.54 17.10 -8.58
N LEU A 86 13.35 15.81 -8.80
CA LEU A 86 13.80 15.14 -10.04
C LEU A 86 13.18 15.75 -11.30
N LEU A 87 11.87 16.04 -11.28
CA LEU A 87 11.19 16.66 -12.42
C LEU A 87 11.76 18.05 -12.72
N LYS A 88 12.06 18.87 -11.70
CA LYS A 88 12.72 20.17 -11.86
C LYS A 88 14.10 20.06 -12.51
N LEU A 89 14.91 19.11 -12.07
CA LEU A 89 16.23 18.87 -12.68
C LEU A 89 16.12 18.36 -14.12
N PHE A 90 15.11 17.53 -14.43
CA PHE A 90 14.85 17.11 -15.80
C PHE A 90 14.37 18.25 -16.70
N TYR A 91 13.60 19.20 -16.15
CA TYR A 91 13.12 20.38 -16.87
C TYR A 91 14.25 21.37 -17.20
N GLN A 92 15.32 21.38 -16.38
CA GLN A 92 16.53 22.15 -16.63
C GLN A 92 17.50 21.48 -17.63
N ASP A 93 17.08 20.38 -18.30
CA ASP A 93 17.89 19.60 -19.25
C ASP A 93 19.25 19.13 -18.69
N MET A 94 19.35 18.95 -17.37
CA MET A 94 20.57 18.46 -16.73
C MET A 94 20.87 17.01 -17.12
N SER A 95 22.16 16.69 -17.22
CA SER A 95 22.65 15.35 -17.53
C SER A 95 22.44 14.38 -16.35
N ASP A 96 22.36 13.08 -16.64
CA ASP A 96 22.13 12.07 -15.60
C ASP A 96 23.27 12.04 -14.55
N GLU A 97 24.48 12.46 -14.90
CA GLU A 97 25.61 12.56 -13.97
C GLU A 97 25.51 13.80 -13.06
N GLU A 98 25.06 14.94 -13.58
CA GLU A 98 24.81 16.14 -12.77
C GLU A 98 23.66 15.92 -11.79
N ILE A 99 22.57 15.30 -12.26
CA ILE A 99 21.40 14.97 -11.44
C ILE A 99 21.80 13.99 -10.33
N LYS A 100 22.63 13.00 -10.64
CA LYS A 100 23.16 12.04 -9.66
C LYS A 100 23.88 12.78 -8.52
N ASN A 101 24.76 13.74 -8.87
CA ASN A 101 25.54 14.51 -7.90
C ASN A 101 24.63 15.43 -7.06
N GLU A 102 23.71 16.16 -7.70
CA GLU A 102 22.77 17.09 -7.05
C GLU A 102 21.77 16.39 -6.11
N MET A 103 21.41 15.16 -6.43
CA MET A 103 20.46 14.35 -5.64
C MET A 103 21.14 13.44 -4.61
N GLY A 104 22.48 13.34 -4.62
CA GLY A 104 23.22 12.40 -3.78
C GLY A 104 22.88 10.92 -4.05
N ILE A 105 22.51 10.58 -5.28
CA ILE A 105 22.10 9.22 -5.66
C ILE A 105 23.35 8.39 -6.03
N GLY A 106 23.45 7.15 -5.55
CA GLY A 106 24.67 6.34 -5.72
C GLY A 106 25.01 5.92 -7.16
N SER A 107 24.10 6.04 -8.13
CA SER A 107 24.37 5.63 -9.53
C SER A 107 23.51 6.36 -10.56
N SER A 108 24.05 6.60 -11.76
CA SER A 108 23.31 7.18 -12.89
C SER A 108 22.30 6.21 -13.51
N SER A 109 22.42 4.90 -13.28
CA SER A 109 21.39 3.91 -13.65
C SER A 109 20.09 4.12 -12.87
N THR A 110 20.16 4.57 -11.61
CA THR A 110 18.98 4.93 -10.81
C THR A 110 18.21 6.10 -11.43
N ILE A 111 18.90 7.12 -11.96
CA ILE A 111 18.26 8.26 -12.65
C ILE A 111 17.52 7.81 -13.92
N ARG A 112 18.14 6.96 -14.74
CA ARG A 112 17.49 6.37 -15.92
C ARG A 112 16.25 5.57 -15.55
N ASN A 113 16.30 4.81 -14.47
CA ASN A 113 15.14 4.09 -13.96
C ASN A 113 14.02 5.06 -13.49
N HIS A 114 14.37 6.14 -12.79
CA HIS A 114 13.38 7.17 -12.42
C HIS A 114 12.69 7.79 -13.64
N ARG A 115 13.45 8.13 -14.70
CA ARG A 115 12.86 8.62 -15.97
C ARG A 115 11.90 7.60 -16.58
N PHE A 116 12.29 6.33 -16.61
CA PHE A 116 11.45 5.26 -17.13
C PHE A 116 10.13 5.13 -16.33
N VAL A 117 10.21 5.11 -15.01
CA VAL A 117 9.04 5.00 -14.13
C VAL A 117 8.11 6.21 -14.27
N LEU A 118 8.66 7.43 -14.42
CA LEU A 118 7.85 8.63 -14.64
C LEU A 118 7.14 8.60 -16.01
N ARG A 119 7.82 8.17 -17.09
CA ARG A 119 7.18 7.99 -18.41
C ARG A 119 6.11 6.89 -18.40
N GLU A 120 6.31 5.84 -17.62
CA GLU A 120 5.30 4.80 -17.43
C GLU A 120 4.07 5.36 -16.69
N LYS A 121 4.28 6.14 -15.63
CA LYS A 121 3.20 6.85 -14.93
C LYS A 121 2.46 7.84 -15.84
N GLU A 122 3.17 8.59 -16.68
CA GLU A 122 2.55 9.49 -17.66
C GLU A 122 1.61 8.73 -18.61
N ARG A 123 2.06 7.60 -19.16
CA ARG A 123 1.23 6.73 -20.02
C ARG A 123 0.01 6.21 -19.27
N GLN A 124 0.18 5.77 -18.04
CA GLN A 124 -0.93 5.29 -17.20
C GLN A 124 -1.94 6.40 -16.89
N ALA A 125 -1.46 7.60 -16.54
CA ALA A 125 -2.31 8.76 -16.29
C ALA A 125 -3.09 9.18 -17.54
N LYS A 126 -2.46 9.15 -18.72
CA LYS A 126 -3.14 9.43 -19.99
C LYS A 126 -4.28 8.46 -20.26
N ILE A 127 -4.05 7.16 -20.09
CA ILE A 127 -5.10 6.14 -20.24
C ILE A 127 -6.20 6.37 -19.21
N PHE A 128 -5.83 6.65 -17.96
CA PHE A 128 -6.80 6.90 -16.90
C PHE A 128 -7.68 8.12 -17.18
N LEU A 129 -7.11 9.23 -17.65
CA LEU A 129 -7.88 10.42 -18.05
C LEU A 129 -8.91 10.08 -19.14
N VAL A 130 -8.49 9.35 -20.18
CA VAL A 130 -9.40 8.90 -21.25
C VAL A 130 -10.52 8.01 -20.70
N LEU A 131 -10.22 7.10 -19.78
CA LEU A 131 -11.25 6.28 -19.12
C LEU A 131 -12.24 7.14 -18.33
N MET A 132 -11.76 8.15 -17.60
CA MET A 132 -12.63 9.06 -16.85
C MET A 132 -13.50 9.92 -17.75
N ASP A 133 -12.98 10.38 -18.90
CA ASP A 133 -13.76 11.06 -19.93
C ASP A 133 -14.87 10.17 -20.49
N LEU A 134 -14.52 8.94 -20.90
CA LEU A 134 -15.48 7.96 -21.41
C LEU A 134 -16.56 7.60 -20.39
N LEU A 135 -16.21 7.52 -19.10
CA LEU A 135 -17.17 7.30 -18.03
C LEU A 135 -18.16 8.48 -17.91
N ARG A 136 -17.69 9.73 -17.98
CA ARG A 136 -18.55 10.93 -17.95
C ARG A 136 -19.51 10.99 -19.14
N GLU A 137 -18.99 10.78 -20.35
CA GLU A 137 -19.78 10.72 -21.58
C GLU A 137 -20.79 9.56 -21.55
N GLY A 138 -20.33 8.42 -21.02
CA GLY A 138 -21.10 7.25 -20.73
C GLY A 138 -22.25 7.58 -19.78
N SER A 139 -22.04 8.24 -18.65
CA SER A 139 -23.13 8.61 -17.73
C SER A 139 -24.18 9.54 -18.34
N ASN A 140 -23.80 10.47 -19.22
CA ASN A 140 -24.74 11.40 -19.86
C ASN A 140 -25.67 10.74 -20.89
N LYS A 141 -25.23 9.71 -21.62
CA LYS A 141 -26.09 8.96 -22.56
C LYS A 141 -27.03 7.97 -21.87
N ASN A 142 -26.81 7.73 -20.58
CA ASN A 142 -27.05 6.40 -20.04
C ASN A 142 -27.71 6.49 -18.64
N TYR A 143 -27.88 7.66 -18.02
CA TYR A 143 -28.79 7.78 -16.86
C TYR A 143 -30.26 7.37 -17.14
N LYS A 144 -30.67 7.30 -18.42
CA LYS A 144 -31.97 6.72 -18.84
C LYS A 144 -31.90 5.29 -19.42
N ASN A 145 -30.74 4.82 -19.88
CA ASN A 145 -30.59 3.53 -20.58
C ASN A 145 -29.60 2.52 -19.92
N VAL A 146 -28.82 2.93 -18.92
CA VAL A 146 -27.84 2.11 -18.18
C VAL A 146 -28.46 0.99 -17.41
N LYS A 147 -29.68 1.20 -16.87
CA LYS A 147 -30.40 0.14 -16.15
C LYS A 147 -30.62 -1.12 -17.00
N ARG A 148 -30.44 -1.05 -18.33
CA ARG A 148 -30.71 -2.13 -19.28
C ARG A 148 -29.53 -2.70 -20.06
N ARG A 149 -28.32 -2.10 -20.01
CA ARG A 149 -27.18 -2.56 -20.83
C ARG A 149 -25.89 -2.86 -20.08
N ILE A 150 -25.79 -2.55 -18.78
CA ILE A 150 -24.61 -2.91 -17.97
C ILE A 150 -24.48 -4.44 -17.75
N SER A 151 -25.50 -5.23 -18.07
CA SER A 151 -25.40 -6.69 -17.98
C SER A 151 -24.49 -7.34 -19.03
N ASP A 152 -24.19 -6.69 -20.16
CA ASP A 152 -23.80 -7.47 -21.36
C ASP A 152 -22.42 -7.14 -21.98
N VAL A 153 -21.65 -6.12 -21.55
CA VAL A 153 -20.40 -5.75 -22.27
C VAL A 153 -19.19 -5.42 -21.38
N ALA A 154 -19.20 -5.81 -20.10
CA ALA A 154 -18.07 -5.61 -19.19
C ALA A 154 -17.27 -6.90 -18.90
N CYS A 155 -17.15 -7.79 -19.87
CA CYS A 155 -16.11 -8.83 -19.89
C CYS A 155 -15.11 -8.54 -21.01
N SER A 156 -13.93 -8.04 -20.66
CA SER A 156 -12.71 -8.48 -21.35
C SER A 156 -11.46 -8.18 -20.52
N LYS A 157 -10.90 -9.28 -20.01
CA LYS A 157 -9.52 -9.46 -19.53
C LYS A 157 -9.15 -8.80 -18.20
N ARG A 158 -9.73 -9.37 -17.13
CA ARG A 158 -8.97 -10.11 -16.09
C ARG A 158 -9.92 -11.02 -15.30
N SER A 159 -9.82 -12.32 -15.59
CA SER A 159 -10.27 -13.43 -14.75
C SER A 159 -11.76 -13.49 -14.37
N GLU A 160 -12.67 -13.47 -15.34
CA GLU A 160 -13.98 -14.08 -15.12
C GLU A 160 -13.80 -15.59 -14.98
N VAL A 161 -14.02 -16.11 -13.77
CA VAL A 161 -14.24 -17.54 -13.59
C VAL A 161 -15.64 -17.79 -14.15
N THR A 162 -15.74 -18.45 -15.30
CA THR A 162 -17.05 -18.84 -15.86
C THR A 162 -17.78 -19.70 -14.82
N ARG A 163 -19.12 -19.73 -14.86
CA ARG A 163 -19.92 -20.59 -13.93
C ARG A 163 -19.40 -22.04 -13.95
N GLU A 164 -19.09 -22.54 -15.14
CA GLU A 164 -18.50 -23.87 -15.33
C GLU A 164 -17.10 -24.04 -14.71
N GLU A 165 -16.25 -23.00 -14.73
CA GLU A 165 -14.96 -23.04 -14.03
C GLU A 165 -15.14 -22.98 -12.51
N LYS A 166 -16.13 -22.23 -12.01
CA LYS A 166 -16.45 -22.17 -10.57
C LYS A 166 -16.91 -23.54 -10.09
N ASP A 167 -17.80 -24.20 -10.82
CA ASP A 167 -18.33 -25.52 -10.47
C ASP A 167 -17.21 -26.58 -10.42
N LYS A 168 -16.29 -26.58 -11.40
CA LYS A 168 -15.10 -27.46 -11.38
C LYS A 168 -14.15 -27.18 -10.22
N ILE A 169 -14.01 -25.92 -9.81
CA ILE A 169 -13.21 -25.55 -8.64
C ILE A 169 -13.91 -26.05 -7.37
N ILE A 170 -15.22 -25.87 -7.24
CA ILE A 170 -15.99 -26.35 -6.10
C ILE A 170 -15.89 -27.87 -5.99
N GLU A 171 -16.13 -28.64 -7.06
CA GLU A 171 -15.99 -30.09 -7.07
C GLU A 171 -14.59 -30.56 -6.66
N ARG A 172 -13.55 -29.84 -7.08
CA ARG A 172 -12.16 -30.18 -6.77
C ARG A 172 -11.82 -30.00 -5.28
N TYR A 173 -12.38 -28.98 -4.64
CA TYR A 173 -12.03 -28.61 -3.27
C TYR A 173 -13.07 -29.04 -2.22
N PHE A 174 -14.29 -29.37 -2.64
CA PHE A 174 -15.39 -29.91 -1.82
C PHE A 174 -15.81 -31.31 -2.32
N PRO A 175 -14.99 -32.35 -2.08
CA PRO A 175 -15.23 -33.70 -2.61
C PRO A 175 -16.51 -34.37 -2.06
N GLU A 176 -16.99 -33.92 -0.90
CA GLU A 176 -18.19 -34.45 -0.21
C GLU A 176 -19.41 -33.52 -0.36
N GLY A 177 -19.37 -32.61 -1.34
CA GLY A 177 -20.44 -31.65 -1.64
C GLY A 177 -20.19 -30.26 -1.04
N VAL A 178 -20.95 -29.27 -1.51
CA VAL A 178 -20.80 -27.83 -1.19
C VAL A 178 -20.82 -27.49 0.32
N TYR A 179 -21.45 -28.34 1.14
CA TYR A 179 -21.48 -28.22 2.60
C TYR A 179 -20.51 -29.16 3.32
N GLY A 180 -19.76 -30.00 2.60
CA GLY A 180 -18.76 -30.92 3.13
C GLY A 180 -17.40 -30.28 3.43
N PRO A 181 -16.43 -31.05 3.95
CA PRO A 181 -15.10 -30.56 4.31
C PRO A 181 -14.27 -30.14 3.09
N LEU A 182 -13.45 -29.10 3.26
CA LEU A 182 -12.43 -28.66 2.31
C LEU A 182 -11.29 -29.68 2.24
N LYS A 183 -10.85 -29.99 1.03
CA LYS A 183 -9.67 -30.84 0.80
C LYS A 183 -8.35 -30.17 1.22
N ALA A 184 -8.20 -28.87 0.96
CA ALA A 184 -6.98 -28.12 1.25
C ALA A 184 -7.25 -26.60 1.27
N ILE A 185 -6.47 -25.86 2.05
CA ILE A 185 -6.55 -24.39 2.16
C ILE A 185 -5.47 -23.65 1.35
N ASP A 186 -4.39 -24.35 0.98
CA ASP A 186 -3.33 -23.81 0.12
C ASP A 186 -3.72 -23.93 -1.36
N MET A 187 -4.20 -22.82 -1.91
CA MET A 187 -4.64 -22.74 -3.29
C MET A 187 -4.33 -21.36 -3.87
N ARG A 188 -4.21 -21.32 -5.21
CA ARG A 188 -4.02 -20.07 -5.95
C ARG A 188 -5.16 -19.10 -5.62
N GLU A 189 -4.84 -17.81 -5.57
CA GLU A 189 -5.77 -16.74 -5.15
C GLU A 189 -7.13 -16.79 -5.87
N LYS A 190 -7.15 -17.12 -7.17
CA LYS A 190 -8.37 -17.33 -7.97
C LYS A 190 -9.30 -18.40 -7.39
N ASN A 191 -8.75 -19.53 -6.96
CA ASN A 191 -9.54 -20.64 -6.39
C ASN A 191 -9.98 -20.30 -4.96
N ARG A 192 -9.13 -19.59 -4.22
CA ARG A 192 -9.40 -19.18 -2.84
C ARG A 192 -10.66 -18.33 -2.75
N ILE A 193 -10.81 -17.35 -3.66
CA ILE A 193 -11.98 -16.48 -3.69
C ILE A 193 -13.27 -17.30 -3.91
N VAL A 194 -13.27 -18.24 -4.86
CA VAL A 194 -14.43 -19.11 -5.15
C VAL A 194 -14.79 -19.97 -3.95
N VAL A 195 -13.79 -20.53 -3.27
CA VAL A 195 -14.01 -21.37 -2.09
C VAL A 195 -14.53 -20.56 -0.90
N LEU A 196 -14.00 -19.34 -0.68
CA LEU A 196 -14.49 -18.43 0.36
C LEU A 196 -15.92 -17.95 0.08
N GLU A 197 -16.23 -17.60 -1.17
CA GLU A 197 -17.58 -17.25 -1.62
C GLU A 197 -18.57 -18.37 -1.29
N GLN A 198 -18.20 -19.63 -1.52
CA GLN A 198 -19.03 -20.78 -1.17
C GLN A 198 -19.16 -21.02 0.34
N LEU A 199 -18.10 -20.76 1.11
CA LEU A 199 -18.13 -20.91 2.58
C LEU A 199 -19.02 -19.88 3.27
N VAL A 200 -19.14 -18.69 2.71
CA VAL A 200 -20.01 -17.63 3.25
C VAL A 200 -21.49 -18.04 3.20
N ASN A 201 -21.88 -18.85 2.23
CA ASN A 201 -23.25 -19.37 2.12
C ASN A 201 -23.65 -20.30 3.28
N ARG A 202 -22.70 -20.71 4.15
CA ARG A 202 -22.98 -21.44 5.40
C ARG A 202 -23.43 -20.53 6.54
N PHE A 203 -23.31 -19.23 6.38
CA PHE A 203 -23.69 -18.24 7.37
C PHE A 203 -25.00 -17.54 6.95
N GLU A 204 -25.86 -17.30 7.94
CA GLU A 204 -27.10 -16.56 7.77
C GLU A 204 -26.79 -15.07 7.58
N GLN A 205 -27.45 -14.46 6.60
CA GLN A 205 -27.37 -13.02 6.40
C GLN A 205 -28.08 -12.30 7.56
N ASP A 206 -27.54 -11.13 7.93
CA ASP A 206 -28.06 -10.27 9.00
C ASP A 206 -28.02 -10.85 10.43
N LYS A 207 -27.25 -11.93 10.65
CA LYS A 207 -26.97 -12.49 11.98
C LYS A 207 -25.62 -12.04 12.53
N LEU A 208 -25.61 -11.69 13.82
CA LEU A 208 -24.38 -11.45 14.58
C LEU A 208 -23.95 -12.76 15.22
N TYR A 209 -22.71 -13.17 14.94
CA TYR A 209 -22.06 -14.35 15.49
C TYR A 209 -21.01 -13.96 16.51
N SER A 210 -20.85 -14.77 17.55
CA SER A 210 -19.69 -14.76 18.43
C SER A 210 -18.52 -15.48 17.79
N GLU A 211 -17.31 -15.26 18.31
CA GLU A 211 -16.11 -15.95 17.85
C GLU A 211 -16.27 -17.48 17.90
N LYS A 212 -16.92 -17.99 18.95
CA LYS A 212 -17.16 -19.43 19.14
C LYS A 212 -18.07 -19.98 18.05
N GLU A 213 -19.17 -19.29 17.74
CA GLU A 213 -20.12 -19.74 16.72
C GLU A 213 -19.49 -19.74 15.32
N VAL A 214 -18.69 -18.72 14.99
CA VAL A 214 -17.94 -18.70 13.73
C VAL A 214 -16.96 -19.87 13.66
N ASN A 215 -16.27 -20.17 14.76
CA ASN A 215 -15.32 -21.27 14.79
C ASN A 215 -15.99 -22.63 14.61
N GLU A 216 -17.14 -22.89 15.23
CA GLU A 216 -17.85 -24.16 15.06
C GLU A 216 -18.30 -24.36 13.60
N ILE A 217 -18.87 -23.33 12.97
CA ILE A 217 -19.29 -23.39 11.55
C ILE A 217 -18.09 -23.63 10.61
N LEU A 218 -16.96 -22.97 10.86
CA LEU A 218 -15.76 -23.14 10.04
C LEU A 218 -15.02 -24.45 10.32
N LYS A 219 -15.13 -25.00 11.53
CA LYS A 219 -14.51 -26.26 11.92
C LYS A 219 -15.13 -27.45 11.21
N GLU A 220 -16.42 -27.39 10.90
CA GLU A 220 -17.10 -28.34 10.02
C GLU A 220 -16.56 -28.28 8.58
N ALA A 221 -16.07 -27.11 8.15
CA ALA A 221 -15.49 -26.92 6.82
C ALA A 221 -14.01 -27.31 6.75
N PHE A 222 -13.19 -26.93 7.74
CA PHE A 222 -11.76 -27.26 7.75
C PHE A 222 -11.18 -27.18 9.17
N PRO A 223 -10.25 -28.08 9.57
CA PRO A 223 -9.64 -28.07 10.89
C PRO A 223 -8.89 -26.77 11.23
N ASP A 224 -8.30 -26.10 10.23
CA ASP A 224 -7.70 -24.77 10.39
C ASP A 224 -8.74 -23.66 10.15
N PHE A 225 -9.74 -23.62 11.02
CA PHE A 225 -10.80 -22.62 11.02
C PHE A 225 -10.27 -21.20 11.32
N VAL A 226 -9.12 -21.07 11.98
CA VAL A 226 -8.50 -19.78 12.30
C VAL A 226 -8.03 -19.09 11.03
N THR A 227 -7.38 -19.84 10.13
CA THR A 227 -6.95 -19.32 8.82
C THR A 227 -8.14 -19.01 7.92
N LEU A 228 -9.18 -19.85 7.90
CA LEU A 228 -10.41 -19.56 7.14
C LEU A 228 -11.09 -18.28 7.62
N ARG A 229 -11.23 -18.11 8.95
CA ARG A 229 -11.82 -16.91 9.54
C ARG A 229 -11.02 -15.66 9.19
N ARG A 230 -9.69 -15.76 9.23
CA ARG A 230 -8.78 -14.68 8.82
C ARG A 230 -8.98 -14.32 7.35
N TYR A 231 -9.09 -15.31 6.47
CA TYR A 231 -9.34 -15.05 5.05
C TYR A 231 -10.73 -14.46 4.78
N LEU A 232 -11.77 -14.92 5.46
CA LEU A 232 -13.10 -14.32 5.32
C LEU A 232 -13.10 -12.83 5.69
N ILE A 233 -12.29 -12.42 6.66
CA ILE A 233 -12.11 -11.01 7.02
C ILE A 233 -11.20 -10.28 6.02
N GLU A 234 -10.04 -10.85 5.70
CA GLU A 234 -9.07 -10.21 4.79
C GLU A 234 -9.63 -9.98 3.39
N TYR A 235 -10.46 -10.89 2.90
CA TYR A 235 -11.11 -10.80 1.59
C TYR A 235 -12.47 -10.06 1.65
N GLY A 236 -12.91 -9.60 2.83
CA GLY A 236 -14.07 -8.73 2.99
C GLY A 236 -15.43 -9.43 2.96
N PHE A 237 -15.46 -10.75 3.10
CA PHE A 237 -16.68 -11.55 3.18
C PHE A 237 -17.36 -11.47 4.56
N MET A 238 -16.59 -11.25 5.61
CA MET A 238 -17.04 -11.17 7.00
C MET A 238 -16.37 -10.01 7.72
N ASP A 239 -17.11 -9.26 8.53
CA ASP A 239 -16.57 -8.24 9.41
C ASP A 239 -16.52 -8.72 10.87
N ARG A 240 -15.72 -8.04 11.69
CA ARG A 240 -15.66 -8.24 13.14
C ARG A 240 -15.50 -6.95 13.91
N LYS A 241 -15.93 -6.92 15.17
CA LYS A 241 -15.51 -5.88 16.13
C LYS A 241 -14.04 -6.06 16.51
N GLN A 242 -13.34 -4.97 16.80
CA GLN A 242 -11.90 -4.97 17.15
C GLN A 242 -11.58 -5.86 18.37
N ASN A 243 -12.51 -5.94 19.32
CA ASN A 243 -12.41 -6.78 20.52
C ASN A 243 -12.74 -8.27 20.26
N GLY A 244 -13.04 -8.67 19.02
CA GLY A 244 -13.41 -10.04 18.67
C GLY A 244 -14.77 -10.50 19.19
N SER A 245 -15.58 -9.63 19.80
CA SER A 245 -16.81 -10.06 20.46
C SER A 245 -17.93 -10.44 19.48
N GLN A 246 -17.90 -9.88 18.27
CA GLN A 246 -18.97 -10.05 17.28
C GLN A 246 -18.41 -10.11 15.85
N TYR A 247 -19.03 -10.94 15.04
CA TYR A 247 -18.76 -11.22 13.63
C TYR A 247 -20.07 -11.17 12.84
N TRP A 248 -20.04 -10.73 11.58
CA TRP A 248 -21.22 -10.78 10.71
C TRP A 248 -20.83 -10.84 9.24
N VAL A 249 -21.66 -11.50 8.44
CA VAL A 249 -21.50 -11.55 6.99
C VAL A 249 -21.88 -10.21 6.39
N ARG A 250 -21.07 -9.70 5.46
CA ARG A 250 -21.44 -8.49 4.73
C ARG A 250 -22.51 -8.79 3.67
N LYS A 251 -23.45 -7.86 3.49
CA LYS A 251 -24.42 -7.92 2.40
C LYS A 251 -23.68 -7.95 1.07
N TYR A 252 -23.87 -9.05 0.34
CA TYR A 252 -23.32 -9.24 -0.99
C TYR A 252 -24.26 -8.53 -1.98
N ASP A 253 -24.01 -7.25 -2.24
CA ASP A 253 -24.57 -6.58 -3.41
C ASP A 253 -23.61 -6.88 -4.56
N HIS A 254 -24.06 -7.61 -5.58
CA HIS A 254 -23.22 -8.19 -6.65
C HIS A 254 -22.54 -7.13 -7.57
N GLY A 255 -22.39 -5.88 -7.13
CA GLY A 255 -22.04 -4.73 -7.98
C GLY A 255 -20.90 -3.83 -7.54
N THR A 256 -20.10 -4.14 -6.52
CA THR A 256 -19.04 -3.20 -6.06
C THR A 256 -17.71 -3.85 -5.73
N GLU A 257 -16.85 -4.07 -6.75
CA GLU A 257 -15.41 -4.31 -6.56
C GLU A 257 -14.64 -3.06 -6.07
N GLY A 258 -15.26 -1.87 -6.09
CA GLY A 258 -14.60 -0.60 -5.68
C GLY A 258 -14.19 -0.51 -4.21
N LEU A 259 -14.92 -1.19 -3.31
CA LEU A 259 -14.68 -1.13 -1.86
C LEU A 259 -13.44 -1.95 -1.40
N ASN A 260 -12.95 -2.87 -2.25
CA ASN A 260 -11.87 -3.78 -1.88
C ASN A 260 -10.47 -3.13 -2.00
N LEU A 261 -10.28 -2.20 -2.93
CA LEU A 261 -8.99 -1.56 -3.16
C LEU A 261 -8.65 -0.49 -2.10
N GLU A 262 -9.65 0.27 -1.67
CA GLU A 262 -9.50 1.27 -0.61
C GLU A 262 -9.29 0.61 0.75
N ARG A 263 -10.03 -0.46 1.07
CA ARG A 263 -9.85 -1.20 2.32
C ARG A 263 -8.54 -1.98 2.38
N LYS A 264 -8.06 -2.55 1.25
CA LYS A 264 -6.72 -3.18 1.16
C LYS A 264 -5.59 -2.16 1.37
N LYS A 265 -5.79 -0.91 0.92
CA LYS A 265 -4.89 0.21 1.22
C LYS A 265 -4.98 0.63 2.69
N GLU A 266 -6.18 0.68 3.25
CA GLU A 266 -6.45 1.06 4.64
C GLU A 266 -5.86 0.03 5.62
N LEU A 267 -6.05 -1.27 5.37
CA LEU A 267 -5.44 -2.35 6.15
C LEU A 267 -3.91 -2.36 5.99
N LYS A 268 -3.37 -2.14 4.77
CA LYS A 268 -1.92 -1.94 4.59
C LYS A 268 -1.41 -0.71 5.34
N ASN A 269 -2.18 0.37 5.42
CA ASN A 269 -1.83 1.55 6.19
C ASN A 269 -1.91 1.27 7.68
N GLN A 270 -2.94 0.58 8.18
CA GLN A 270 -3.02 0.13 9.56
C GLN A 270 -1.87 -0.83 9.93
N TYR A 271 -1.44 -1.71 9.02
CA TYR A 271 -0.24 -2.55 9.21
C TYR A 271 1.07 -1.77 9.13
N LYS A 272 1.11 -0.61 8.45
CA LYS A 272 2.24 0.32 8.45
C LYS A 272 2.24 1.25 9.68
N GLU A 273 1.06 1.56 10.22
CA GLU A 273 0.85 2.39 11.41
C GLU A 273 1.05 1.62 12.71
N ILE A 274 0.93 0.28 12.69
CA ILE A 274 1.50 -0.56 13.74
C ILE A 274 3.03 -0.42 13.62
N LYS A 275 3.60 0.56 14.35
CA LYS A 275 5.06 0.70 14.51
C LYS A 275 5.63 -0.67 14.88
N THR A 276 6.34 -1.29 13.95
CA THR A 276 7.09 -2.51 14.25
C THR A 276 8.33 -2.11 15.00
N GLU A 277 8.39 -2.50 16.27
CA GLU A 277 9.55 -2.28 17.11
C GLU A 277 10.68 -3.20 16.63
N ALA A 278 11.71 -2.60 16.05
CA ALA A 278 12.97 -3.28 15.79
C ALA A 278 13.78 -3.34 17.09
N GLY A 279 14.62 -4.34 17.26
CA GLY A 279 15.41 -4.44 18.48
C GLY A 279 16.19 -5.74 18.58
N ILE A 280 16.77 -5.93 19.76
CA ILE A 280 17.53 -7.12 20.12
C ILE A 280 16.93 -7.75 21.38
N TYR A 281 16.84 -9.07 21.36
CA TYR A 281 16.42 -9.85 22.51
C TYR A 281 17.35 -11.04 22.70
N GLN A 282 17.31 -11.60 23.90
CA GLN A 282 18.04 -12.82 24.22
C GLN A 282 17.09 -13.97 24.52
N ILE A 283 17.56 -15.17 24.20
CA ILE A 283 17.00 -16.44 24.64
C ILE A 283 17.96 -16.99 25.69
N ARG A 284 17.53 -17.01 26.94
CA ARG A 284 18.34 -17.47 28.08
C ARG A 284 17.82 -18.82 28.53
N ASN A 285 18.72 -19.81 28.60
CA ASN A 285 18.44 -21.05 29.28
C ASN A 285 18.72 -20.86 30.78
N VAL A 286 17.71 -21.03 31.62
CA VAL A 286 17.83 -20.83 33.08
C VAL A 286 18.55 -21.98 33.78
N GLU A 287 18.62 -23.18 33.18
CA GLU A 287 19.26 -24.36 33.76
C GLU A 287 20.79 -24.31 33.62
N ASN A 288 21.31 -23.85 32.47
CA ASN A 288 22.74 -23.83 32.21
C ASN A 288 23.33 -22.42 32.05
N GLY A 289 22.49 -21.37 32.13
CA GLY A 289 22.90 -19.97 32.01
C GLY A 289 23.32 -19.52 30.62
N LYS A 290 23.23 -20.38 29.59
CA LYS A 290 23.62 -20.04 28.22
C LYS A 290 22.64 -19.07 27.59
N VAL A 291 23.18 -18.15 26.80
CA VAL A 291 22.42 -17.08 26.16
C VAL A 291 22.55 -17.14 24.64
N PHE A 292 21.46 -16.87 23.93
CA PHE A 292 21.46 -16.66 22.48
C PHE A 292 20.89 -15.28 22.15
N LEU A 293 21.72 -14.41 21.59
CA LEU A 293 21.27 -13.10 21.11
C LEU A 293 20.64 -13.19 19.74
N VAL A 294 19.53 -12.48 19.55
CA VAL A 294 18.89 -12.37 18.26
C VAL A 294 18.40 -10.97 17.98
N VAL A 295 18.91 -10.42 16.88
CA VAL A 295 18.49 -9.13 16.35
C VAL A 295 17.33 -9.35 15.37
N THR A 296 16.35 -8.45 15.40
CA THR A 296 15.21 -8.52 14.50
C THR A 296 14.66 -7.13 14.18
N PRO A 297 14.25 -6.87 12.93
CA PRO A 297 13.52 -5.66 12.57
C PRO A 297 12.08 -5.66 13.14
N ASN A 298 11.63 -6.77 13.74
CA ASN A 298 10.30 -6.87 14.33
C ASN A 298 10.30 -7.81 15.55
N LEU A 299 10.19 -7.25 16.75
CA LEU A 299 10.17 -8.02 18.00
C LEU A 299 8.99 -9.00 18.11
N LYS A 300 7.89 -8.80 17.36
CA LYS A 300 6.78 -9.79 17.30
C LYS A 300 7.19 -11.14 16.70
N THR A 301 8.38 -11.24 16.10
CA THR A 301 8.96 -12.51 15.60
C THR A 301 9.34 -13.49 16.71
N ILE A 302 9.40 -13.07 17.99
CA ILE A 302 9.67 -13.94 19.15
C ILE A 302 8.74 -15.16 19.16
N ASN A 303 7.44 -14.95 18.98
CA ASN A 303 6.45 -16.03 18.98
C ASN A 303 6.69 -17.05 17.86
N GLY A 304 7.13 -16.58 16.68
CA GLY A 304 7.47 -17.45 15.56
C GLY A 304 8.69 -18.32 15.87
N ARG A 305 9.73 -17.75 16.51
CA ARG A 305 10.93 -18.52 16.89
C ARG A 305 10.64 -19.58 17.95
N GLN A 306 9.72 -19.30 18.87
CA GLN A 306 9.26 -20.30 19.84
C GLN A 306 8.55 -21.49 19.16
N ILE A 307 7.77 -21.24 18.11
CA ILE A 307 7.14 -22.30 17.30
C ILE A 307 8.20 -23.11 16.55
N GLU A 308 9.19 -22.46 15.94
CA GLU A 308 10.30 -23.15 15.25
C GLU A 308 11.09 -24.08 16.19
N LEU A 309 11.35 -23.62 17.43
CA LEU A 309 12.00 -24.43 18.46
C LEU A 309 11.12 -25.60 18.92
N ASN A 310 9.81 -25.40 19.07
CA ASN A 310 8.87 -26.47 19.42
C ASN A 310 8.71 -27.51 18.31
N THR A 311 8.87 -27.12 17.05
CA THR A 311 8.72 -28.01 15.89
C THR A 311 10.04 -28.66 15.46
N GLY A 312 11.15 -28.31 16.11
CA GLY A 312 12.46 -28.94 15.85
C GLY A 312 13.18 -28.42 14.60
N VAL A 313 12.71 -27.35 13.98
CA VAL A 313 13.26 -26.81 12.71
C VAL A 313 14.14 -25.58 12.90
N TYR A 314 14.50 -25.24 14.14
CA TYR A 314 15.32 -24.06 14.41
C TYR A 314 16.76 -24.23 13.89
N ARG A 315 17.30 -23.17 13.29
CA ARG A 315 18.60 -23.21 12.58
C ARG A 315 19.79 -23.48 13.50
N ASN A 316 19.73 -23.05 14.76
CA ASN A 316 20.80 -23.25 15.72
C ASN A 316 20.65 -24.63 16.40
N LYS A 317 21.48 -25.58 15.96
CA LYS A 317 21.46 -26.97 16.46
C LYS A 317 21.70 -27.07 17.97
N LEU A 318 22.65 -26.31 18.52
CA LEU A 318 22.98 -26.37 19.95
C LEU A 318 21.81 -25.87 20.82
N LEU A 319 21.16 -24.78 20.37
CA LEU A 319 19.98 -24.27 21.05
C LEU A 319 18.79 -25.25 20.92
N GLN A 320 18.60 -25.86 19.75
CA GLN A 320 17.54 -26.83 19.51
C GLN A 320 17.72 -28.11 20.33
N GLU A 321 18.96 -28.60 20.47
CA GLU A 321 19.31 -29.76 21.29
C GLU A 321 19.02 -29.49 22.77
N ASP A 322 19.46 -28.35 23.29
CA ASP A 322 19.18 -27.95 24.67
C ASP A 322 17.66 -27.71 24.87
N TRP A 323 16.96 -27.14 23.87
CA TRP A 323 15.50 -26.96 23.91
C TRP A 323 14.76 -28.29 24.03
N ASN A 324 15.17 -29.30 23.26
CA ASN A 324 14.60 -30.63 23.32
C ASN A 324 14.93 -31.35 24.65
N LYS A 325 16.08 -31.04 25.25
CA LYS A 325 16.55 -31.67 26.49
C LYS A 325 15.91 -31.10 27.74
N TYR A 326 15.89 -29.77 27.90
CA TYR A 326 15.40 -29.09 29.10
C TYR A 326 13.92 -28.68 29.00
N GLY A 327 13.36 -28.70 27.78
CA GLY A 327 11.97 -28.32 27.52
C GLY A 327 11.76 -26.80 27.51
N LYS A 328 10.60 -26.38 26.99
CA LYS A 328 10.26 -24.96 26.77
C LYS A 328 10.33 -24.09 28.03
N ASP A 329 10.04 -24.68 29.20
CA ASP A 329 9.90 -23.94 30.47
C ASP A 329 11.27 -23.55 31.04
N ALA A 330 12.35 -24.17 30.55
CA ALA A 330 13.73 -23.85 30.89
C ALA A 330 14.32 -22.66 30.09
N PHE A 331 13.52 -22.01 29.24
CA PHE A 331 13.98 -20.91 28.39
C PHE A 331 13.15 -19.65 28.54
N VAL A 332 13.83 -18.52 28.69
CA VAL A 332 13.21 -17.20 28.84
C VAL A 332 13.63 -16.31 27.67
N PHE A 333 12.64 -15.66 27.06
CA PHE A 333 12.84 -14.68 25.99
C PHE A 333 12.73 -13.27 26.58
N GLU A 334 13.81 -12.49 26.51
CA GLU A 334 13.90 -11.17 27.14
C GLU A 334 14.34 -10.13 26.11
N VAL A 335 13.54 -9.09 25.91
CA VAL A 335 13.92 -7.93 25.08
C VAL A 335 14.98 -7.14 25.83
N LEU A 336 16.15 -6.96 25.21
CA LEU A 336 17.29 -6.26 25.80
C LEU A 336 17.29 -4.77 25.45
N GLU A 337 16.99 -4.44 24.19
CA GLU A 337 16.96 -3.06 23.72
C GLU A 337 16.04 -2.94 22.49
N VAL A 338 15.14 -1.94 22.53
CA VAL A 338 14.31 -1.56 21.40
C VAL A 338 15.04 -0.46 20.63
N LEU A 339 15.15 -0.60 19.32
CA LEU A 339 15.77 0.40 18.46
C LEU A 339 14.80 1.56 18.24
N GLU A 340 15.13 2.71 18.80
CA GLU A 340 14.39 3.96 18.57
C GLU A 340 14.64 4.46 17.14
N GLN A 341 13.55 4.76 16.43
CA GLN A 341 13.61 5.34 15.09
C GLN A 341 13.35 6.85 15.19
N PRO A 342 14.26 7.69 14.65
CA PRO A 342 14.03 9.13 14.59
C PRO A 342 12.82 9.44 13.69
N GLU A 343 12.01 10.43 14.08
CA GLU A 343 10.78 10.80 13.35
C GLU A 343 11.07 11.45 11.99
N GLU A 344 12.27 12.02 11.81
CA GLU A 344 12.72 12.65 10.57
C GLU A 344 14.20 12.36 10.29
N GLY A 345 14.56 12.24 9.01
CA GLY A 345 15.94 12.03 8.55
C GLY A 345 16.18 10.69 7.82
N TYR A 346 17.39 10.53 7.27
CA TYR A 346 17.84 9.26 6.71
C TYR A 346 18.22 8.30 7.83
N PHE A 347 17.51 7.17 7.94
CA PHE A 347 17.73 6.15 8.97
C PHE A 347 17.99 4.79 8.32
N ASP A 348 19.23 4.31 8.36
CA ASP A 348 19.57 2.96 7.96
C ASP A 348 19.36 2.00 9.14
N MET A 349 18.15 1.43 9.21
CA MET A 349 17.77 0.45 10.23
C MET A 349 18.71 -0.76 10.26
N LYS A 350 19.27 -1.17 9.13
CA LYS A 350 20.13 -2.35 9.06
C LYS A 350 21.48 -2.09 9.73
N ASP A 351 22.03 -0.90 9.52
CA ASP A 351 23.29 -0.49 10.13
C ASP A 351 23.15 -0.24 11.64
N GLU A 352 22.05 0.38 12.08
CA GLU A 352 21.78 0.58 13.52
C GLU A 352 21.53 -0.74 14.26
N LEU A 353 20.79 -1.67 13.64
CA LEU A 353 20.62 -3.03 14.18
C LEU A 353 21.95 -3.78 14.31
N LYS A 354 22.89 -3.58 13.36
CA LYS A 354 24.22 -4.18 13.41
C LYS A 354 25.09 -3.58 14.52
N LYS A 355 24.97 -2.27 14.79
CA LYS A 355 25.64 -1.63 15.94
C LYS A 355 25.10 -2.16 17.27
N LEU A 356 23.77 -2.31 17.37
CA LEU A 356 23.11 -2.95 18.51
C LEU A 356 23.60 -4.39 18.71
N GLU A 357 23.70 -5.17 17.63
CA GLU A 357 24.22 -6.54 17.66
C GLU A 357 25.61 -6.59 18.28
N ASN A 358 26.54 -5.78 17.76
CA ASN A 358 27.92 -5.75 18.21
C ASN A 358 28.04 -5.31 19.68
N LYS A 359 27.31 -4.26 20.07
CA LYS A 359 27.27 -3.75 21.46
C LYS A 359 26.91 -4.86 22.45
N TRP A 360 25.91 -5.68 22.12
CA TRP A 360 25.44 -6.73 23.02
C TRP A 360 26.27 -8.02 22.93
N LEU A 361 26.85 -8.34 21.76
CA LEU A 361 27.83 -9.41 21.63
C LEU A 361 29.09 -9.14 22.46
N GLU A 362 29.59 -7.90 22.46
CA GLU A 362 30.73 -7.48 23.29
C GLU A 362 30.41 -7.56 24.79
N LYS A 363 29.19 -7.17 25.18
CA LYS A 363 28.77 -7.12 26.58
C LYS A 363 28.50 -8.51 27.18
N LEU A 364 27.80 -9.37 26.44
CA LEU A 364 27.34 -10.67 26.96
C LEU A 364 28.26 -11.82 26.58
N GLN A 365 29.13 -11.64 25.58
CA GLN A 365 30.05 -12.66 25.06
C GLN A 365 29.41 -14.06 25.00
N PRO A 366 28.28 -14.23 24.27
CA PRO A 366 27.47 -15.45 24.32
C PRO A 366 28.10 -16.60 23.49
N TYR A 367 29.38 -16.85 23.69
CA TYR A 367 30.19 -17.82 22.98
C TYR A 367 30.66 -18.94 23.93
N GLY A 368 30.93 -20.12 23.38
CA GLY A 368 31.46 -21.26 24.14
C GLY A 368 30.52 -21.70 25.27
N ASP A 369 31.04 -21.78 26.50
CA ASP A 369 30.26 -22.23 27.67
C ASP A 369 29.18 -21.23 28.11
N LYS A 370 29.24 -19.98 27.64
CA LYS A 370 28.35 -18.89 28.05
C LYS A 370 27.20 -18.63 27.07
N GLY A 371 27.18 -19.29 25.90
CA GLY A 371 26.08 -19.07 24.96
C GLY A 371 26.06 -19.96 23.73
N TYR A 372 25.11 -19.67 22.86
CA TYR A 372 24.80 -20.48 21.68
C TYR A 372 25.34 -19.89 20.38
N HIS A 373 26.06 -18.78 20.42
CA HIS A 373 26.72 -18.22 19.24
C HIS A 373 27.97 -19.01 18.90
N LYS A 374 28.19 -19.22 17.60
CA LYS A 374 29.45 -19.80 17.11
C LYS A 374 30.52 -18.71 17.16
N ASN A 375 31.68 -19.04 17.72
CA ASN A 375 32.89 -18.23 17.64
C ASN A 375 33.36 -18.06 16.20
#